data_AF-A0A9D6DSY3-F1
#
_entry.id   AF-A0A9D6DSY3-F1
#
_cell.length_a   1.000
_cell.length_b   1.000
_cell.length_c   1.000
_cell.angle_alpha   90.00
_cell.angle_beta   90.00
_cell.angle_gamma   90.00
#
_symmetry.space_group_name_H-M   'P 1'
#
loop_
_entity.id
_entity.type
_entity.pdbx_description
1 polymer ?
#
loop_
_entity_poly.entity_id
_entity_poly.type
_entity_poly.pdbx_seq_one_letter_code
_entity_poly.pdbx_strand_id
1 'polypeptide(L)'
;MDIKKLAGINTKINNVSRIYLPYLWSLSSKESDSAGVFRKRMVIFFGSDMNGILKPGFADKDLYIAQCNECLDYIRRNFEGYDLYYKPHPADEKECLFLNLKGFNLILDKTTAELFLWQNLPKIKCVFAVNSWSAVSARSFGLDVYLFNRLFKNVYSSKYYESVETYLAQVPDTIFVNDLKQKLTENKIYIAKDECLGHEIRELFSSFHGKIWLVFSHTEFAVSALSLARFLKNILHGVKINLVVSRHPRWDFIKQNDISDCFDEIKFFPRIFYSLEPRKLFNNLKIALAVKKFGIKPDDMIISFSQVEFLENCFLSYYKRNKRIGFIGERDFNFNYNPENQIFSGNDNFRFTKASWFYNKIWEPFLGLNKTAFQIYDDGELFVLRYQKPINDIFNKVFICTTQ
;
A
#
# COMPACT_ATOMS: atom_id res chain seq x y z
N MET A 1 -4.52 -27.09 -9.10
CA MET A 1 -4.05 -25.92 -9.88
C MET A 1 -2.77 -25.49 -9.23
N ASP A 2 -1.69 -25.51 -9.98
CA ASP A 2 -0.36 -25.14 -9.50
C ASP A 2 -0.17 -23.63 -9.71
N ILE A 3 -0.11 -22.87 -8.62
CA ILE A 3 0.02 -21.40 -8.68
C ILE A 3 1.39 -20.98 -9.23
N LYS A 4 2.42 -21.81 -9.08
CA LYS A 4 3.78 -21.55 -9.56
C LYS A 4 3.87 -21.54 -11.09
N LYS A 5 2.98 -22.28 -11.75
CA LYS A 5 2.91 -22.37 -13.22
C LYS A 5 2.12 -21.23 -13.86
N LEU A 6 1.53 -20.34 -13.06
CA LEU A 6 0.77 -19.20 -13.59
C LEU A 6 1.73 -18.06 -13.96
N ALA A 7 1.70 -17.66 -15.23
CA ALA A 7 2.45 -16.50 -15.70
C ALA A 7 1.98 -15.22 -14.99
N GLY A 8 2.92 -14.45 -14.45
CA GLY A 8 2.66 -13.12 -13.88
C GLY A 8 2.32 -12.09 -14.95
N ILE A 9 3.14 -12.08 -16.00
CA ILE A 9 3.05 -11.21 -17.16
C ILE A 9 3.05 -12.09 -18.42
N ASN A 10 2.23 -11.71 -19.39
CA ASN A 10 2.27 -12.22 -20.75
C ASN A 10 3.35 -11.44 -21.53
N THR A 11 4.50 -12.07 -21.76
CA THR A 11 5.67 -11.45 -22.41
C THR A 11 5.44 -11.09 -23.88
N LYS A 12 4.35 -11.56 -24.49
CA LYS A 12 3.97 -11.21 -25.87
C LYS A 12 3.27 -9.86 -25.98
N ILE A 13 2.84 -9.27 -24.86
CA ILE A 13 2.13 -7.99 -24.83
C ILE A 13 3.02 -6.94 -24.15
N ASN A 14 3.39 -5.90 -24.90
CA ASN A 14 4.20 -4.80 -24.38
C ASN A 14 3.32 -3.67 -23.83
N ASN A 15 2.71 -3.89 -22.68
CA ASN A 15 1.82 -2.92 -22.01
C ASN A 15 2.10 -2.82 -20.50
N VAL A 16 3.32 -3.15 -20.07
CA VAL A 16 3.76 -3.03 -18.68
C VAL A 16 4.91 -2.03 -18.62
N SER A 17 4.78 -1.01 -17.78
CA SER A 17 5.84 -0.03 -17.50
C SER A 17 6.14 -0.01 -16.00
N ARG A 18 7.39 0.23 -15.63
CA ARG A 18 7.78 0.55 -14.26
C ARG A 18 7.83 2.06 -14.10
N ILE A 19 7.24 2.55 -13.02
CA ILE A 19 7.11 3.97 -12.75
C ILE A 19 7.37 4.22 -11.27
N TYR A 20 7.89 5.38 -10.92
CA TYR A 20 7.84 5.85 -9.54
C TYR A 20 6.49 6.53 -9.35
N LEU A 21 5.74 6.16 -8.32
CA LEU A 21 4.53 6.93 -8.01
C LEU A 21 4.94 8.13 -7.16
N PRO A 22 4.91 9.37 -7.68
CA PRO A 22 5.33 10.50 -6.89
C PRO A 22 4.14 10.91 -6.03
N TYR A 23 4.19 10.57 -4.74
CA TYR A 23 3.27 11.14 -3.75
C TYR A 23 3.26 12.67 -3.80
N LEU A 24 4.26 13.34 -4.41
CA LEU A 24 4.25 14.79 -4.62
C LEU A 24 3.15 15.31 -5.53
N TRP A 25 2.54 14.50 -6.40
CA TRP A 25 1.36 14.99 -7.11
C TRP A 25 0.19 15.25 -6.16
N SER A 26 0.19 14.67 -4.97
CA SER A 26 -0.75 15.05 -3.92
C SER A 26 -0.36 16.33 -3.20
N LEU A 27 0.83 16.89 -3.37
CA LEU A 27 1.20 18.15 -2.74
C LEU A 27 0.65 19.28 -3.60
N SER A 28 -0.30 20.02 -3.04
CA SER A 28 -0.83 21.20 -3.71
C SER A 28 0.27 22.26 -3.83
N SER A 29 0.26 23.09 -4.88
CA SER A 29 1.16 24.26 -4.97
C SER A 29 1.01 25.22 -3.77
N LYS A 30 -0.13 25.19 -3.07
CA LYS A 30 -0.36 25.94 -1.84
C LYS A 30 0.44 25.41 -0.64
N GLU A 31 0.77 24.12 -0.60
CA GLU A 31 1.57 23.53 0.47
C GLU A 31 3.07 23.78 0.26
N SER A 32 3.54 23.87 -0.99
CA SER A 32 4.91 24.31 -1.29
C SER A 32 5.17 25.76 -0.90
N ASP A 33 4.17 26.65 -1.02
CA ASP A 33 4.28 28.05 -0.60
C ASP A 33 4.25 28.22 0.93
N SER A 34 3.59 27.30 1.65
CA SER A 34 3.57 27.27 3.12
C SER A 34 4.82 26.66 3.76
N ALA A 35 5.73 26.09 2.96
CA ALA A 35 7.00 25.53 3.45
C ALA A 35 7.89 26.59 4.11
N GLY A 36 7.66 27.89 3.84
CA GLY A 36 8.31 29.01 4.52
C GLY A 36 7.76 29.34 5.92
N VAL A 37 6.59 28.80 6.31
CA VAL A 37 5.90 29.13 7.57
C VAL A 37 6.10 28.06 8.65
N PHE A 38 6.30 26.79 8.27
CA PHE A 38 6.46 25.69 9.23
C PHE A 38 7.92 25.30 9.42
N ARG A 39 8.44 25.47 10.64
CA ARG A 39 9.72 24.87 11.05
C ARG A 39 9.53 23.35 11.17
N LYS A 40 10.19 22.56 10.32
CA LYS A 40 10.20 21.09 10.39
C LYS A 40 10.84 20.62 11.71
N ARG A 41 10.01 20.35 12.73
CA ARG A 41 10.46 19.91 14.07
C ARG A 41 9.94 18.54 14.49
N MET A 42 9.02 17.95 13.75
CA MET A 42 8.38 16.69 14.13
C MET A 42 9.29 15.51 13.76
N VAL A 43 9.70 14.72 14.76
CA VAL A 43 10.44 13.46 14.59
C VAL A 43 9.51 12.33 15.03
N ILE A 44 9.28 11.36 14.14
CA ILE A 44 8.28 10.31 14.40
C ILE A 44 8.94 8.94 14.44
N PHE A 45 8.59 8.15 15.44
CA PHE A 45 8.83 6.71 15.47
C PHE A 45 7.53 5.97 15.15
N PHE A 46 7.51 5.19 14.06
CA PHE A 46 6.42 4.26 13.79
C PHE A 46 6.67 2.94 14.52
N GLY A 47 5.74 2.60 15.41
CA GLY A 47 5.72 1.33 16.12
C GLY A 47 5.38 0.16 15.21
N SER A 48 5.60 -1.04 15.72
CA SER A 48 5.35 -2.30 15.02
C SER A 48 4.13 -3.02 15.60
N ASP A 49 3.64 -4.05 14.90
CA ASP A 49 2.63 -4.95 15.46
C ASP A 49 3.33 -5.91 16.45
N MET A 50 3.42 -5.49 17.71
CA MET A 50 4.16 -6.25 18.71
C MET A 50 3.53 -7.64 18.93
N ASN A 51 2.21 -7.77 18.82
CA ASN A 51 1.54 -9.07 18.91
C ASN A 51 1.95 -10.00 17.74
N GLY A 52 2.12 -9.45 16.54
CA GLY A 52 2.62 -10.20 15.38
C GLY A 52 4.08 -10.63 15.53
N ILE A 53 4.93 -9.73 16.06
CA ILE A 53 6.37 -9.98 16.24
C ILE A 53 6.64 -10.97 17.38
N LEU A 54 5.88 -10.89 18.47
CA LEU A 54 6.05 -11.74 19.66
C LEU A 54 5.32 -13.08 19.56
N LYS A 55 4.93 -13.49 18.36
CA LYS A 55 4.46 -14.87 18.15
C LYS A 55 5.55 -15.86 18.61
N PRO A 56 5.17 -17.01 19.20
CA PRO A 56 6.14 -18.01 19.63
C PRO A 56 7.14 -18.36 18.52
N GLY A 57 8.44 -18.23 18.82
CA GLY A 57 9.52 -18.54 17.88
C GLY A 57 9.95 -17.39 16.94
N PHE A 58 9.38 -16.19 17.06
CA PHE A 58 9.73 -15.06 16.19
C PHE A 58 10.69 -14.07 16.87
N ALA A 59 10.44 -13.71 18.13
CA ALA A 59 11.31 -12.82 18.90
C ALA A 59 11.19 -13.06 20.41
N ASP A 60 12.24 -12.76 21.15
CA ASP A 60 12.18 -12.65 22.61
C ASP A 60 11.58 -11.29 23.01
N LYS A 61 10.54 -11.32 23.85
CA LYS A 61 9.79 -10.12 24.25
C LYS A 61 10.64 -9.12 25.02
N ASP A 62 11.41 -9.58 26.00
CA ASP A 62 12.13 -8.68 26.90
C ASP A 62 13.35 -8.09 26.18
N LEU A 63 14.04 -8.89 25.36
CA LEU A 63 15.09 -8.38 24.47
C LEU A 63 14.54 -7.38 23.45
N TYR A 64 13.36 -7.64 22.88
CA TYR A 64 12.71 -6.72 21.95
C TYR A 64 12.40 -5.37 22.60
N ILE A 65 11.77 -5.38 23.77
CA ILE A 65 11.45 -4.15 24.52
C ILE A 65 12.72 -3.40 24.90
N ALA A 66 13.75 -4.09 25.39
CA ALA A 66 15.02 -3.49 25.74
C ALA A 66 15.67 -2.81 24.52
N GLN A 67 15.77 -3.52 23.39
CA GLN A 67 16.37 -2.99 22.17
C GLN A 67 15.57 -1.80 21.59
N CYS A 68 14.23 -1.85 21.63
CA CYS A 68 13.38 -0.72 21.26
C CYS A 68 13.62 0.51 22.15
N ASN A 69 13.77 0.31 23.46
CA ASN A 69 14.05 1.41 24.39
C ASN A 69 15.41 2.06 24.13
N GLU A 70 16.44 1.27 23.79
CA GLU A 70 17.73 1.82 23.37
C GLU A 70 17.62 2.66 22.09
N CYS A 71 16.80 2.24 21.13
CA CYS A 71 16.51 3.00 19.90
C CYS A 71 15.78 4.33 20.22
N LEU A 72 14.81 4.30 21.14
CA LEU A 72 14.10 5.50 21.57
C LEU A 72 15.03 6.49 22.29
N ASP A 73 15.94 5.99 23.14
CA ASP A 73 16.96 6.81 23.79
C ASP A 73 17.94 7.42 22.78
N TYR A 74 18.32 6.66 21.74
CA TYR A 74 19.12 7.18 20.65
C TYR A 74 18.44 8.37 19.94
N ILE A 75 17.14 8.29 19.68
CA ILE A 75 16.37 9.39 19.08
C ILE A 75 16.37 10.61 20.01
N ARG A 76 16.11 10.43 21.31
CA ARG A 76 16.14 11.53 22.29
C ARG A 76 17.47 12.29 22.27
N ARG A 77 18.59 11.56 22.25
CA ARG A 77 19.93 12.16 22.25
C ARG A 77 20.23 12.93 20.97
N ASN A 78 19.82 12.42 19.80
CA ASN A 78 20.15 13.03 18.51
C ASN A 78 19.20 14.17 18.12
N PHE A 79 18.02 14.26 18.75
CA PHE A 79 16.97 15.23 18.42
C PHE A 79 16.51 16.04 19.64
N GLU A 80 17.45 16.45 20.49
CA GLU A 80 17.17 17.40 21.55
C GLU A 80 16.58 18.71 20.99
N GLY A 81 15.49 19.19 21.59
CA GLY A 81 14.77 20.38 21.13
C GLY A 81 13.79 20.17 19.96
N TYR A 82 13.65 18.93 19.45
CA TYR A 82 12.61 18.56 18.49
C TYR A 82 11.35 18.04 19.19
N ASP A 83 10.24 18.02 18.45
CA ASP A 83 8.99 17.44 18.92
C ASP A 83 8.99 15.95 18.57
N LEU A 84 9.19 15.09 19.57
CA LEU A 84 9.25 13.64 19.38
C LEU A 84 7.84 13.04 19.45
N TYR A 85 7.52 12.16 18.50
CA TYR A 85 6.24 11.48 18.41
C TYR A 85 6.41 9.99 18.25
N TYR A 86 5.52 9.23 18.87
CA TYR A 86 5.42 7.79 18.70
C TYR A 86 4.01 7.46 18.19
N LYS A 87 3.95 6.77 17.05
CA LYS A 87 2.70 6.31 16.44
C LYS A 87 2.70 4.77 16.40
N PRO A 88 1.92 4.09 17.26
CA PRO A 88 1.85 2.63 17.25
C PRO A 88 1.27 2.10 15.93
N HIS A 89 1.54 0.83 15.64
CA HIS A 89 0.92 0.16 14.50
C HIS A 89 -0.62 0.16 14.66
N PRO A 90 -1.42 0.34 13.59
CA PRO A 90 -2.87 0.40 13.71
C PRO A 90 -3.51 -0.87 14.32
N ALA A 91 -2.90 -2.04 14.12
CA ALA A 91 -3.36 -3.29 14.73
C ALA A 91 -2.83 -3.52 16.16
N ASP A 92 -1.90 -2.68 16.63
CA ASP A 92 -1.34 -2.81 17.97
C ASP A 92 -2.20 -2.04 19.00
N GLU A 93 -2.35 -2.64 20.18
CA GLU A 93 -3.12 -2.08 21.29
C GLU A 93 -2.28 -1.89 22.56
N LYS A 94 -1.04 -2.39 22.60
CA LYS A 94 -0.31 -2.61 23.87
C LYS A 94 1.19 -2.31 23.81
N GLU A 95 1.83 -2.21 22.65
CA GLU A 95 3.26 -1.92 22.50
C GLU A 95 3.65 -0.68 23.30
N CYS A 96 2.85 0.38 23.22
CA CYS A 96 3.08 1.63 23.94
C CYS A 96 3.08 1.50 25.48
N LEU A 97 2.52 0.42 26.04
CA LEU A 97 2.50 0.15 27.48
C LEU A 97 3.82 -0.42 28.00
N PHE A 98 4.64 -0.98 27.11
CA PHE A 98 5.89 -1.65 27.48
C PHE A 98 7.13 -0.79 27.18
N LEU A 99 7.00 0.18 26.29
CA LEU A 99 8.11 1.04 25.88
C LEU A 99 8.27 2.25 26.81
N ASN A 100 9.51 2.65 27.06
CA ASN A 100 9.84 3.92 27.68
C ASN A 100 9.59 5.04 26.66
N LEU A 101 8.41 5.64 26.69
CA LEU A 101 7.99 6.73 25.79
C LEU A 101 8.11 8.13 26.43
N LYS A 102 8.89 8.28 27.52
CA LYS A 102 9.11 9.59 28.15
C LYS A 102 9.61 10.63 27.13
N GLY A 103 8.95 11.78 27.05
CA GLY A 103 9.30 12.83 26.08
C GLY A 103 8.79 12.62 24.65
N PHE A 104 8.08 11.51 24.36
CA PHE A 104 7.37 11.32 23.10
C PHE A 104 5.88 11.64 23.28
N ASN A 105 5.30 12.35 22.31
CA ASN A 105 3.87 12.53 22.18
C ASN A 105 3.25 11.33 21.47
N LEU A 106 2.17 10.77 22.02
CA LEU A 106 1.50 9.60 21.45
C LEU A 106 0.47 10.00 20.39
N ILE A 107 0.53 9.35 19.23
CA ILE A 107 -0.47 9.51 18.16
C ILE A 107 -1.29 8.22 18.08
N LEU A 108 -2.39 8.16 18.85
CA LEU A 108 -3.20 6.95 19.01
C LEU A 108 -4.26 6.75 17.91
N ASP A 109 -4.34 7.65 16.94
CA ASP A 109 -5.27 7.46 15.83
C ASP A 109 -4.90 6.19 15.02
N LYS A 110 -5.91 5.58 14.41
CA LYS A 110 -5.76 4.37 13.61
C LYS A 110 -5.58 4.69 12.11
N THR A 111 -5.17 5.92 11.78
CA THR A 111 -4.83 6.29 10.39
C THR A 111 -3.66 5.45 9.89
N THR A 112 -3.64 5.17 8.59
CA THR A 112 -2.48 4.53 7.95
C THR A 112 -1.30 5.50 7.96
N ALA A 113 -0.08 4.96 7.89
CA ALA A 113 1.11 5.79 7.88
C ALA A 113 1.14 6.72 6.66
N GLU A 114 0.75 6.24 5.48
CA GLU A 114 0.71 7.03 4.25
C GLU A 114 -0.18 8.27 4.42
N LEU A 115 -1.39 8.10 4.96
CA LEU A 115 -2.32 9.20 5.18
C LEU A 115 -1.78 10.20 6.21
N PHE A 116 -1.23 9.68 7.31
CA PHE A 116 -0.63 10.50 8.35
C PHE A 116 0.56 11.33 7.81
N LEU A 117 1.46 10.68 7.05
CA LEU A 117 2.61 11.31 6.41
C LEU A 117 2.16 12.41 5.47
N TRP A 118 1.17 12.12 4.61
CA TRP A 118 0.61 13.10 3.69
C TRP A 118 0.04 14.33 4.41
N GLN A 119 -0.78 14.13 5.44
CA GLN A 119 -1.40 15.24 6.20
C GLN A 119 -0.41 16.07 7.01
N ASN A 120 0.75 15.52 7.37
CA ASN A 120 1.72 16.17 8.25
C ASN A 120 3.06 16.51 7.57
N LEU A 121 3.22 16.21 6.28
CA LEU A 121 4.49 16.31 5.57
C LEU A 121 5.27 17.62 5.80
N PRO A 122 4.63 18.82 5.80
CA PRO A 122 5.35 20.07 6.00
C PRO A 122 6.01 20.21 7.38
N LYS A 123 5.56 19.43 8.38
CA LYS A 123 6.01 19.51 9.78
C LYS A 123 7.12 18.49 10.09
N ILE A 124 7.21 17.41 9.30
CA ILE A 124 8.08 16.27 9.60
C ILE A 124 9.52 16.58 9.21
N LYS A 125 10.43 16.40 10.18
CA LYS A 125 11.89 16.45 9.97
C LYS A 125 12.42 15.10 9.47
N CYS A 126 12.12 14.02 10.18
CA CYS A 126 12.55 12.66 9.83
C CYS A 126 11.66 11.60 10.48
N VAL A 127 11.80 10.37 10.01
CA VAL A 127 11.03 9.20 10.43
C VAL A 127 11.95 8.07 10.86
N PHE A 128 11.56 7.38 11.93
CA PHE A 128 12.19 6.18 12.46
C PHE A 128 11.20 5.00 12.47
N ALA A 129 11.73 3.79 12.30
CA ALA A 129 11.02 2.56 12.62
C ALA A 129 12.02 1.43 12.90
N VAL A 130 11.56 0.32 13.49
CA VAL A 130 12.39 -0.89 13.53
C VAL A 130 12.48 -1.48 12.13
N ASN A 131 11.34 -1.93 11.58
CA ASN A 131 11.23 -2.62 10.30
C ASN A 131 9.90 -2.31 9.58
N SER A 132 9.27 -1.19 9.93
CA SER A 132 7.96 -0.83 9.36
C SER A 132 8.07 -0.31 7.93
N TRP A 133 7.14 -0.74 7.07
CA TRP A 133 7.00 -0.22 5.71
C TRP A 133 6.67 1.28 5.68
N SER A 134 6.11 1.82 6.77
CA SER A 134 5.86 3.25 6.92
C SER A 134 7.11 4.09 6.68
N ALA A 135 8.29 3.55 6.99
CA ALA A 135 9.59 4.15 6.70
C ALA A 135 9.84 4.26 5.18
N VAL A 136 9.56 3.21 4.42
CA VAL A 136 9.70 3.20 2.96
C VAL A 136 8.70 4.15 2.31
N SER A 137 7.46 4.16 2.80
CA SER A 137 6.46 5.16 2.39
C SER A 137 6.97 6.58 2.67
N ALA A 138 7.50 6.87 3.88
CA ALA A 138 8.05 8.19 4.22
C ALA A 138 9.20 8.62 3.29
N ARG A 139 10.09 7.70 2.92
CA ARG A 139 11.17 8.00 1.97
C ARG A 139 10.61 8.42 0.61
N SER A 140 9.53 7.76 0.17
CA SER A 140 8.81 8.10 -1.06
C SER A 140 8.09 9.46 -1.00
N PHE A 141 7.96 10.08 0.18
CA PHE A 141 7.54 11.49 0.35
C PHE A 141 8.73 12.48 0.42
N GLY A 142 9.97 12.00 0.29
CA GLY A 142 11.17 12.84 0.32
C GLY A 142 11.60 13.21 1.74
N LEU A 143 11.29 12.36 2.72
CA LEU A 143 11.73 12.52 4.10
C LEU A 143 13.02 11.74 4.37
N ASP A 144 13.78 12.21 5.35
CA ASP A 144 14.87 11.44 5.95
C ASP A 144 14.26 10.28 6.76
N VAL A 145 14.81 9.08 6.59
CA VAL A 145 14.26 7.84 7.15
C VAL A 145 15.36 6.98 7.76
N TYR A 146 15.08 6.39 8.91
CA TYR A 146 16.04 5.59 9.65
C TYR A 146 15.41 4.28 10.16
N LEU A 147 15.99 3.15 9.78
CA LEU A 147 15.58 1.81 10.19
C LEU A 147 16.55 1.20 11.18
N PHE A 148 16.03 0.64 12.27
CA PHE A 148 16.82 -0.05 13.29
C PHE A 148 16.90 -1.57 13.12
N ASN A 149 16.27 -2.15 12.08
CA ASN A 149 16.11 -3.61 11.92
C ASN A 149 17.39 -4.42 12.20
N ARG A 150 18.54 -3.96 11.72
CA ARG A 150 19.82 -4.68 11.83
C ARG A 150 20.34 -4.78 13.26
N LEU A 151 19.90 -3.91 14.16
CA LEU A 151 20.16 -4.03 15.60
C LEU A 151 19.41 -5.20 16.24
N PHE A 152 18.35 -5.70 15.61
CA PHE A 152 17.49 -6.76 16.12
C PHE A 152 17.90 -8.17 15.69
N LYS A 153 19.07 -8.33 15.05
CA LYS A 153 19.57 -9.64 14.58
C LYS A 153 19.62 -10.71 15.67
N ASN A 154 19.99 -10.32 16.90
CA ASN A 154 20.07 -11.23 18.04
C ASN A 154 18.78 -11.25 18.89
N VAL A 155 17.77 -10.47 18.50
CA VAL A 155 16.45 -10.40 19.16
C VAL A 155 15.46 -11.31 18.45
N TYR A 156 15.53 -11.34 17.12
CA TYR A 156 14.68 -12.16 16.26
C TYR A 156 15.25 -13.56 16.09
N SER A 157 14.39 -14.52 15.79
CA SER A 157 14.83 -15.80 15.26
C SER A 157 15.43 -15.61 13.85
N SER A 158 16.36 -16.48 13.46
CA SER A 158 17.04 -16.36 12.16
C SER A 158 16.05 -16.34 10.99
N LYS A 159 15.03 -17.22 11.00
CA LYS A 159 13.98 -17.27 9.96
C LYS A 159 13.22 -15.95 9.87
N TYR A 160 12.86 -15.36 11.01
CA TYR A 160 12.12 -14.10 11.02
C TYR A 160 13.00 -12.93 10.58
N TYR A 161 14.24 -12.84 11.07
CA TYR A 161 15.20 -11.82 10.67
C TYR A 161 15.47 -11.84 9.16
N GLU A 162 15.73 -13.03 8.59
CA GLU A 162 15.92 -13.21 7.15
C GLU A 162 14.69 -12.78 6.35
N SER A 163 13.49 -13.12 6.81
CA SER A 163 12.25 -12.69 6.16
C SER A 163 12.13 -11.16 6.13
N VAL A 164 12.52 -10.47 7.21
CA VAL A 164 12.52 -9.01 7.27
C VAL A 164 13.64 -8.39 6.43
N GLU A 165 14.83 -8.97 6.39
CA GLU A 165 15.91 -8.48 5.51
C GLU A 165 15.54 -8.65 4.03
N THR A 166 14.94 -9.77 3.64
CA THR A 166 14.37 -9.96 2.29
C THR A 166 13.30 -8.91 2.01
N TYR A 167 12.45 -8.61 3.00
CA TYR A 167 11.41 -7.58 2.89
C TYR A 167 11.99 -6.16 2.66
N LEU A 168 13.16 -5.89 3.22
CA LEU A 168 13.85 -4.59 3.12
C LEU A 168 14.97 -4.58 2.06
N ALA A 169 15.21 -5.67 1.33
CA ALA A 169 16.36 -5.80 0.44
C ALA A 169 16.45 -4.74 -0.68
N GLN A 170 15.34 -4.10 -1.01
CA GLN A 170 15.26 -3.08 -2.06
C GLN A 170 15.55 -1.65 -1.57
N VAL A 171 15.75 -1.45 -0.25
CA VAL A 171 16.04 -0.13 0.31
C VAL A 171 17.55 0.09 0.44
N PRO A 172 18.06 1.32 0.27
CA PRO A 172 19.50 1.57 0.30
C PRO A 172 20.07 1.47 1.72
N ASP A 173 21.31 1.01 1.83
CA ASP A 173 22.00 0.85 3.13
C ASP A 173 22.07 2.13 3.97
N THR A 174 22.00 3.30 3.32
CA THR A 174 22.06 4.62 3.97
C THR A 174 20.90 4.91 4.92
N ILE A 175 19.82 4.13 4.88
CA ILE A 175 18.71 4.28 5.82
C ILE A 175 18.88 3.46 7.09
N PHE A 176 19.81 2.50 7.15
CA PHE A 176 19.96 1.66 8.34
C PHE A 176 20.85 2.32 9.38
N VAL A 177 20.39 2.29 10.63
CA VAL A 177 21.21 2.60 11.80
C VAL A 177 21.74 1.29 12.35
N ASN A 178 23.04 1.06 12.19
CA ASN A 178 23.70 -0.19 12.57
C ASN A 178 24.41 -0.10 13.92
N ASP A 179 24.58 1.11 14.45
CA ASP A 179 25.19 1.39 15.75
C ASP A 179 24.47 2.58 16.39
N LEU A 180 24.09 2.47 17.67
CA LEU A 180 23.47 3.56 18.44
C LEU A 180 24.45 4.67 18.86
N LYS A 181 25.69 4.63 18.34
CA LYS A 181 26.66 5.73 18.36
C LYS A 181 26.84 6.39 16.98
N GLN A 182 26.23 5.83 15.94
CA GLN A 182 26.32 6.35 14.57
C GLN A 182 25.74 7.78 14.52
N LYS A 183 26.43 8.68 13.81
CA LYS A 183 25.88 9.98 13.47
C LYS A 183 24.93 9.84 12.28
N LEU A 184 23.76 10.44 12.37
CA LEU A 184 22.79 10.44 11.29
C LEU A 184 23.24 11.35 10.15
N THR A 185 23.14 10.83 8.92
CA THR A 185 23.30 11.58 7.68
C THR A 185 21.94 11.76 7.03
N GLU A 186 21.76 12.87 6.31
CA GLU A 186 20.55 13.04 5.48
C GLU A 186 20.54 11.97 4.38
N ASN A 187 19.39 11.34 4.18
CA ASN A 187 19.18 10.27 3.21
C ASN A 187 17.86 10.40 2.44
N LYS A 188 17.16 11.53 2.63
CA LYS A 188 16.01 11.91 1.83
C LYS A 188 16.38 11.92 0.35
N ILE A 189 15.44 11.44 -0.46
CA ILE A 189 15.55 11.53 -1.91
C ILE A 189 15.07 12.88 -2.39
N TYR A 190 15.79 13.43 -3.38
CA TYR A 190 15.24 14.50 -4.18
C TYR A 190 14.22 13.91 -5.13
N ILE A 191 12.96 14.24 -4.92
CA ILE A 191 11.91 13.74 -5.79
C ILE A 191 11.70 14.76 -6.90
N ALA A 192 12.35 14.50 -8.02
CA ALA A 192 12.14 15.27 -9.25
C ALA A 192 10.70 15.13 -9.75
N LYS A 193 10.21 16.14 -10.48
CA LYS A 193 9.01 15.98 -11.29
C LYS A 193 9.28 14.84 -12.29
N ASP A 194 8.48 13.79 -12.22
CA ASP A 194 8.59 12.68 -13.18
C ASP A 194 8.00 13.12 -14.52
N GLU A 195 8.83 13.75 -15.36
CA GLU A 195 8.46 14.20 -16.70
C GLU A 195 8.13 13.01 -17.62
N CYS A 196 8.78 11.85 -17.42
CA CYS A 196 8.58 10.65 -18.23
C CYS A 196 7.20 10.03 -17.96
N LEU A 197 6.84 9.85 -16.70
CA LEU A 197 5.52 9.40 -16.31
C LEU A 197 4.44 10.43 -16.68
N GLY A 198 4.76 11.72 -16.53
CA GLY A 198 3.89 12.78 -17.01
C GLY A 198 3.63 12.69 -18.51
N HIS A 199 4.63 12.37 -19.31
CA HIS A 199 4.51 12.18 -20.75
C HIS A 199 3.69 10.93 -21.10
N GLU A 200 4.03 9.77 -20.52
CA GLU A 200 3.32 8.51 -20.79
C GLU A 200 1.85 8.59 -20.37
N ILE A 201 1.53 9.23 -19.25
CA ILE A 201 0.14 9.49 -18.85
C ILE A 201 -0.50 10.50 -19.81
N ARG A 202 0.16 11.61 -20.17
CA ARG A 202 -0.42 12.56 -21.15
C ARG A 202 -0.75 11.88 -22.48
N GLU A 203 0.13 11.04 -23.00
CA GLU A 203 -0.13 10.27 -24.22
C GLU A 203 -1.32 9.33 -24.05
N LEU A 204 -1.35 8.58 -22.93
CA LEU A 204 -2.40 7.62 -22.63
C LEU A 204 -3.79 8.27 -22.53
N PHE A 205 -3.85 9.56 -22.16
CA PHE A 205 -5.08 10.32 -21.97
C PHE A 205 -5.32 11.43 -23.02
N SER A 206 -4.41 11.61 -24.00
CA SER A 206 -4.43 12.70 -24.98
C SER A 206 -5.72 12.80 -25.81
N SER A 207 -6.39 11.67 -26.05
CA SER A 207 -7.63 11.55 -26.81
C SER A 207 -8.84 11.13 -25.95
N PHE A 208 -8.71 11.22 -24.63
CA PHE A 208 -9.73 10.73 -23.70
C PHE A 208 -10.82 11.78 -23.44
N HIS A 209 -12.08 11.40 -23.65
CA HIS A 209 -13.24 12.28 -23.49
C HIS A 209 -14.31 11.74 -22.52
N GLY A 210 -14.14 10.52 -22.01
CA GLY A 210 -15.09 9.91 -21.07
C GLY A 210 -14.88 10.34 -19.63
N LYS A 211 -15.46 9.58 -18.69
CA LYS A 211 -15.19 9.72 -17.24
C LYS A 211 -14.13 8.74 -16.77
N ILE A 212 -13.32 9.16 -15.80
CA ILE A 212 -12.36 8.28 -15.13
C ILE A 212 -12.99 7.78 -13.82
N TRP A 213 -12.90 6.48 -13.59
CA TRP A 213 -13.34 5.81 -12.37
C TRP A 213 -12.14 5.16 -11.68
N LEU A 214 -11.68 5.75 -10.58
CA LEU A 214 -10.68 5.14 -9.70
C LEU A 214 -11.39 4.16 -8.78
N VAL A 215 -10.95 2.90 -8.77
CA VAL A 215 -11.56 1.81 -8.00
C VAL A 215 -10.51 1.18 -7.11
N PHE A 216 -10.71 1.27 -5.79
CA PHE A 216 -9.86 0.60 -4.81
C PHE A 216 -10.57 0.37 -3.48
N SER A 217 -10.02 -0.52 -2.66
CA SER A 217 -10.66 -0.96 -1.41
C SER A 217 -9.85 -0.60 -0.17
N HIS A 218 -8.52 -0.66 -0.26
CA HIS A 218 -7.63 -0.45 0.89
C HIS A 218 -7.19 1.01 1.00
N THR A 219 -7.20 1.55 2.23
CA THR A 219 -6.83 2.94 2.51
C THR A 219 -5.34 3.23 2.32
N GLU A 220 -4.49 2.21 2.23
CA GLU A 220 -3.07 2.37 1.88
C GLU A 220 -2.87 2.99 0.49
N PHE A 221 -3.81 2.74 -0.43
CA PHE A 221 -3.79 3.36 -1.77
C PHE A 221 -4.47 4.73 -1.83
N ALA A 222 -5.04 5.22 -0.72
CA ALA A 222 -5.79 6.47 -0.73
C ALA A 222 -4.94 7.65 -1.17
N VAL A 223 -3.72 7.79 -0.63
CA VAL A 223 -2.83 8.90 -1.02
C VAL A 223 -2.35 8.75 -2.46
N SER A 224 -2.06 7.53 -2.90
CA SER A 224 -1.72 7.22 -4.30
C SER A 224 -2.81 7.64 -5.27
N ALA A 225 -4.06 7.28 -4.96
CA ALA A 225 -5.22 7.65 -5.77
C ALA A 225 -5.50 9.16 -5.75
N LEU A 226 -5.34 9.82 -4.60
CA LEU A 226 -5.47 11.28 -4.48
C LEU A 226 -4.40 12.01 -5.30
N SER A 227 -3.15 11.53 -5.23
CA SER A 227 -2.02 12.03 -6.01
C SER A 227 -2.33 11.96 -7.51
N LEU A 228 -2.78 10.79 -7.96
CA LEU A 228 -3.14 10.59 -9.36
C LEU A 228 -4.34 11.45 -9.79
N ALA A 229 -5.38 11.54 -8.96
CA ALA A 229 -6.56 12.35 -9.27
C ALA A 229 -6.21 13.84 -9.43
N ARG A 230 -5.40 14.40 -8.51
CA ARG A 230 -4.92 15.79 -8.61
C ARG A 230 -4.09 16.00 -9.88
N PHE A 231 -3.18 15.07 -10.18
CA PHE A 231 -2.39 15.12 -11.41
C PHE A 231 -3.28 15.13 -12.65
N LEU A 232 -4.22 14.19 -12.74
CA LEU A 232 -5.13 14.06 -13.88
C LEU A 232 -6.03 15.29 -14.04
N LYS A 233 -6.56 15.89 -12.96
CA LYS A 233 -7.32 17.15 -13.05
C LYS A 233 -6.50 18.31 -13.62
N ASN A 234 -5.20 18.34 -13.33
CA ASN A 234 -4.30 19.37 -13.83
C ASN A 234 -3.97 19.21 -15.33
N ILE A 235 -4.03 17.98 -15.87
CA ILE A 235 -3.67 17.71 -17.27
C ILE A 235 -4.88 17.44 -18.18
N LEU A 236 -6.03 17.06 -17.64
CA LEU A 236 -7.25 16.71 -18.37
C LEU A 236 -8.39 17.66 -18.01
N HIS A 237 -8.36 18.86 -18.58
CA HIS A 237 -9.40 19.87 -18.34
C HIS A 237 -10.78 19.37 -18.80
N GLY A 238 -11.78 19.46 -17.93
CA GLY A 238 -13.17 19.09 -18.22
C GLY A 238 -13.49 17.59 -18.09
N VAL A 239 -12.49 16.73 -17.87
CA VAL A 239 -12.71 15.30 -17.61
C VAL A 239 -13.15 15.08 -16.16
N LYS A 240 -14.25 14.35 -15.97
CA LYS A 240 -14.71 14.00 -14.63
C LYS A 240 -13.91 12.85 -14.06
N ILE A 241 -13.37 13.03 -12.86
CA ILE A 241 -12.61 12.05 -12.11
C ILE A 241 -13.42 11.61 -10.90
N ASN A 242 -13.80 10.35 -10.88
CA ASN A 242 -14.71 9.79 -9.89
C ASN A 242 -14.01 8.68 -9.12
N LEU A 243 -14.50 8.41 -7.92
CA LEU A 243 -13.95 7.43 -6.99
C LEU A 243 -15.01 6.40 -6.60
N VAL A 244 -14.63 5.13 -6.62
CA VAL A 244 -15.41 4.01 -6.11
C VAL A 244 -14.61 3.30 -5.03
N VAL A 245 -15.21 3.19 -3.84
CA VAL A 245 -14.55 2.68 -2.64
C VAL A 245 -15.33 1.53 -2.03
N SER A 246 -14.63 0.44 -1.70
CA SER A 246 -15.13 -0.53 -0.73
C SER A 246 -14.91 0.01 0.69
N ARG A 247 -15.99 0.29 1.43
CA ARG A 247 -15.94 1.03 2.71
C ARG A 247 -15.23 0.24 3.80
N HIS A 248 -13.92 0.44 3.93
CA HIS A 248 -13.12 0.06 5.08
C HIS A 248 -13.35 1.05 6.25
N PRO A 249 -13.44 0.62 7.53
CA PRO A 249 -13.60 1.54 8.68
C PRO A 249 -12.54 2.66 8.75
N ARG A 250 -11.34 2.40 8.20
CA ARG A 250 -10.27 3.41 8.12
C ARG A 250 -10.62 4.61 7.25
N TRP A 251 -11.61 4.50 6.35
CA TRP A 251 -12.11 5.65 5.60
C TRP A 251 -12.79 6.69 6.48
N ASP A 252 -13.29 6.30 7.66
CA ASP A 252 -13.89 7.25 8.59
C ASP A 252 -12.84 8.22 9.19
N PHE A 253 -11.54 7.93 9.06
CA PHE A 253 -10.45 8.84 9.45
C PHE A 253 -10.01 9.80 8.33
N ILE A 254 -10.44 9.57 7.10
CA ILE A 254 -10.18 10.48 5.99
C ILE A 254 -11.30 11.53 6.03
N LYS A 255 -10.95 12.78 6.34
CA LYS A 255 -11.96 13.85 6.34
C LYS A 255 -12.48 14.01 4.91
N GLN A 256 -13.79 14.13 4.76
CA GLN A 256 -14.41 14.28 3.44
C GLN A 256 -13.84 15.48 2.67
N ASN A 257 -13.54 16.57 3.38
CA ASN A 257 -12.91 17.78 2.81
C ASN A 257 -11.50 17.52 2.25
N ASP A 258 -10.77 16.52 2.76
CA ASP A 258 -9.42 16.21 2.28
C ASP A 258 -9.44 15.58 0.87
N ILE A 259 -10.58 14.99 0.48
CA ILE A 259 -10.72 14.22 -0.77
C ILE A 259 -11.75 14.80 -1.73
N SER A 260 -12.67 15.65 -1.28
CA SER A 260 -13.76 16.22 -2.09
C SER A 260 -13.25 17.00 -3.29
N ASP A 261 -12.13 17.71 -3.14
CA ASP A 261 -11.59 18.54 -4.22
C ASP A 261 -10.95 17.68 -5.33
N CYS A 262 -10.58 16.46 -5.00
CA CYS A 262 -9.92 15.52 -5.92
C CYS A 262 -10.92 14.78 -6.82
N PHE A 263 -12.18 14.64 -6.42
CA PHE A 263 -13.16 13.79 -7.09
C PHE A 263 -14.49 14.49 -7.34
N ASP A 264 -15.02 14.37 -8.56
CA ASP A 264 -16.32 14.90 -8.95
C ASP A 264 -17.48 14.07 -8.36
N GLU A 265 -17.25 12.78 -8.12
CA GLU A 265 -18.20 11.86 -7.53
C GLU A 265 -17.48 10.79 -6.70
N ILE A 266 -18.01 10.47 -5.52
CA ILE A 266 -17.50 9.39 -4.66
C ILE A 266 -18.64 8.41 -4.37
N LYS A 267 -18.44 7.14 -4.69
CA LYS A 267 -19.40 6.05 -4.44
C LYS A 267 -18.82 5.03 -3.46
N PHE A 268 -19.55 4.80 -2.38
CA PHE A 268 -19.21 3.78 -1.39
C PHE A 268 -20.01 2.50 -1.61
N PHE A 269 -19.29 1.38 -1.61
CA PHE A 269 -19.85 0.04 -1.55
C PHE A 269 -19.54 -0.59 -0.18
N PRO A 270 -20.38 -1.50 0.32
CA PRO A 270 -20.07 -2.25 1.53
C PRO A 270 -18.78 -3.06 1.37
N ARG A 271 -18.03 -3.25 2.46
CA ARG A 271 -16.86 -4.13 2.49
C ARG A 271 -17.26 -5.58 2.22
N ILE A 272 -16.41 -6.28 1.48
CA ILE A 272 -16.63 -7.66 1.05
C ILE A 272 -15.57 -8.56 1.66
N PHE A 273 -16.00 -9.76 2.05
CA PHE A 273 -15.11 -10.81 2.53
C PHE A 273 -15.38 -12.09 1.73
N TYR A 274 -14.32 -12.81 1.39
CA TYR A 274 -14.41 -14.15 0.81
C TYR A 274 -14.91 -15.11 1.91
N SER A 275 -16.22 -15.39 1.92
CA SER A 275 -16.87 -16.25 2.90
C SER A 275 -17.94 -17.12 2.26
N LEU A 276 -18.13 -18.32 2.83
CA LEU A 276 -19.19 -19.27 2.50
C LEU A 276 -20.49 -19.00 3.25
N GLU A 277 -20.52 -18.03 4.17
CA GLU A 277 -21.74 -17.67 4.88
C GLU A 277 -22.81 -17.19 3.89
N PRO A 278 -24.02 -17.79 3.88
CA PRO A 278 -25.06 -17.47 2.90
C PRO A 278 -25.41 -15.99 2.82
N ARG A 279 -25.45 -15.30 3.98
CA ARG A 279 -25.70 -13.85 4.04
C ARG A 279 -24.60 -13.05 3.32
N LYS A 280 -23.33 -13.42 3.50
CA LYS A 280 -22.20 -12.76 2.84
C LYS A 280 -22.19 -13.06 1.33
N LEU A 281 -22.49 -14.29 0.92
CA LEU A 281 -22.66 -14.64 -0.50
C LEU A 281 -23.77 -13.82 -1.17
N PHE A 282 -24.93 -13.69 -0.52
CA PHE A 282 -26.04 -12.89 -1.04
C PHE A 282 -25.67 -11.40 -1.15
N ASN A 283 -24.95 -10.85 -0.18
CA ASN A 283 -24.42 -9.48 -0.26
C ASN A 283 -23.44 -9.32 -1.42
N ASN A 284 -22.56 -10.30 -1.65
CA ASN A 284 -21.62 -10.29 -2.78
C ASN A 284 -22.35 -10.32 -4.12
N LEU A 285 -23.43 -11.12 -4.23
CA LEU A 285 -24.30 -11.13 -5.41
C LEU A 285 -24.98 -9.76 -5.62
N LYS A 286 -25.53 -9.15 -4.57
CA LYS A 286 -26.13 -7.81 -4.65
C LYS A 286 -25.13 -6.77 -5.15
N ILE A 287 -23.90 -6.80 -4.64
CA ILE A 287 -22.84 -5.89 -5.08
C ILE A 287 -22.48 -6.15 -6.54
N ALA A 288 -22.28 -7.41 -6.93
CA ALA A 288 -22.00 -7.76 -8.33
C ALA A 288 -23.11 -7.24 -9.27
N LEU A 289 -24.37 -7.41 -8.91
CA LEU A 289 -25.51 -6.88 -9.67
C LEU A 289 -25.55 -5.35 -9.70
N ALA A 290 -25.22 -4.69 -8.59
CA ALA A 290 -25.13 -3.24 -8.52
C ALA A 290 -24.00 -2.70 -9.40
N VAL A 291 -22.82 -3.32 -9.38
CA VAL A 291 -21.70 -2.98 -10.26
C VAL A 291 -22.07 -3.19 -11.72
N LYS A 292 -22.73 -4.30 -12.07
CA LYS A 292 -23.18 -4.57 -13.44
C LYS A 292 -24.14 -3.48 -13.97
N LYS A 293 -24.93 -2.87 -13.08
CA LYS A 293 -25.88 -1.79 -13.38
C LYS A 293 -25.33 -0.38 -13.11
N PHE A 294 -24.04 -0.25 -12.79
CA PHE A 294 -23.46 1.02 -12.34
C PHE A 294 -23.49 2.13 -13.40
N GLY A 295 -23.51 1.75 -14.68
CA GLY A 295 -23.67 2.69 -15.79
C GLY A 295 -22.38 3.31 -16.30
N ILE A 296 -21.23 2.61 -16.18
CA ILE A 296 -19.99 3.01 -16.88
C ILE A 296 -20.25 2.95 -18.39
N LYS A 297 -19.99 4.06 -19.08
CA LYS A 297 -20.15 4.18 -20.54
C LYS A 297 -18.96 3.57 -21.28
N PRO A 298 -19.09 3.14 -22.55
CA PRO A 298 -17.98 2.49 -23.27
C PRO A 298 -16.69 3.32 -23.41
N ASP A 299 -16.81 4.63 -23.41
CA ASP A 299 -15.74 5.63 -23.50
C ASP A 299 -15.13 5.99 -22.14
N ASP A 300 -15.73 5.56 -21.03
CA ASP A 300 -15.17 5.76 -19.69
C ASP A 300 -13.92 4.87 -19.47
N MET A 301 -13.10 5.25 -18.50
CA MET A 301 -11.88 4.53 -18.10
C MET A 301 -11.96 4.06 -16.66
N ILE A 302 -11.38 2.89 -16.41
CA ILE A 302 -11.25 2.31 -15.06
C ILE A 302 -9.77 2.28 -14.67
N ILE A 303 -9.45 2.83 -13.50
CA ILE A 303 -8.12 2.80 -12.90
C ILE A 303 -8.18 2.03 -11.58
N SER A 304 -7.26 1.09 -11.40
CA SER A 304 -7.26 0.08 -10.34
C SER A 304 -5.99 0.14 -9.50
N PHE A 305 -6.09 -0.01 -8.17
CA PHE A 305 -4.91 -0.05 -7.28
C PHE A 305 -4.81 -1.28 -6.38
N SER A 306 -5.93 -1.78 -5.84
CA SER A 306 -5.87 -2.84 -4.83
C SER A 306 -5.61 -4.21 -5.44
N GLN A 307 -6.10 -4.41 -6.65
CA GLN A 307 -5.98 -5.61 -7.47
C GLN A 307 -6.61 -6.82 -6.82
N VAL A 308 -7.41 -7.57 -7.61
CA VAL A 308 -8.11 -8.81 -7.23
C VAL A 308 -9.19 -8.73 -6.15
N GLU A 309 -9.33 -7.61 -5.45
CA GLU A 309 -10.44 -7.37 -4.52
C GLU A 309 -11.78 -7.56 -5.23
N PHE A 310 -12.78 -8.11 -4.52
CA PHE A 310 -14.02 -8.55 -5.17
C PHE A 310 -14.73 -7.42 -5.93
N LEU A 311 -14.83 -6.23 -5.32
CA LEU A 311 -15.45 -5.05 -5.94
C LEU A 311 -14.72 -4.67 -7.23
N GLU A 312 -13.39 -4.57 -7.14
CA GLU A 312 -12.52 -4.22 -8.25
C GLU A 312 -12.63 -5.26 -9.38
N ASN A 313 -12.62 -6.55 -9.04
CA ASN A 313 -12.80 -7.64 -9.98
C ASN A 313 -14.16 -7.57 -10.70
N CYS A 314 -15.24 -7.16 -10.01
CA CYS A 314 -16.53 -6.92 -10.65
C CYS A 314 -16.43 -5.84 -11.74
N PHE A 315 -15.80 -4.70 -11.43
CA PHE A 315 -15.61 -3.63 -12.41
C PHE A 315 -14.78 -4.10 -13.61
N LEU A 316 -13.65 -4.76 -13.35
CA LEU A 316 -12.73 -5.21 -14.41
C LEU A 316 -13.32 -6.32 -15.30
N SER A 317 -14.26 -7.11 -14.76
CA SER A 317 -14.91 -8.20 -15.47
C SER A 317 -16.11 -7.74 -16.29
N TYR A 318 -16.97 -6.89 -15.72
CA TYR A 318 -18.19 -6.44 -16.39
C TYR A 318 -17.94 -5.35 -17.43
N TYR A 319 -16.93 -4.51 -17.20
CA TYR A 319 -16.56 -3.41 -18.10
C TYR A 319 -15.31 -3.73 -18.92
N LYS A 320 -15.23 -4.96 -19.45
CA LYS A 320 -14.04 -5.46 -20.18
C LYS A 320 -13.73 -4.72 -21.50
N ARG A 321 -14.69 -3.98 -22.05
CA ARG A 321 -14.51 -3.18 -23.27
C ARG A 321 -13.95 -1.79 -22.98
N ASN A 322 -14.03 -1.34 -21.74
CA ASN A 322 -13.47 -0.09 -21.31
C ASN A 322 -11.95 -0.18 -21.23
N LYS A 323 -11.30 0.96 -21.40
CA LYS A 323 -9.87 1.09 -21.13
C LYS A 323 -9.65 0.90 -19.63
N ARG A 324 -8.77 -0.05 -19.28
CA ARG A 324 -8.46 -0.44 -17.90
C ARG A 324 -6.98 -0.25 -17.64
N ILE A 325 -6.64 0.52 -16.61
CA ILE A 325 -5.26 0.75 -16.17
C ILE A 325 -5.09 0.17 -14.77
N GLY A 326 -4.08 -0.68 -14.60
CA GLY A 326 -3.72 -1.24 -13.29
C GLY A 326 -2.46 -0.58 -12.74
N PHE A 327 -2.51 -0.09 -11.51
CA PHE A 327 -1.34 0.28 -10.71
C PHE A 327 -1.11 -0.83 -9.69
N ILE A 328 0.10 -1.39 -9.63
CA ILE A 328 0.51 -2.39 -8.64
C ILE A 328 1.79 -1.95 -7.97
N GLY A 329 1.90 -2.04 -6.65
CA GLY A 329 3.20 -1.86 -5.98
C GLY A 329 4.19 -2.92 -6.44
N GLU A 330 5.46 -2.57 -6.66
CA GLU A 330 6.49 -3.52 -7.07
C GLU A 330 6.62 -4.69 -6.09
N ARG A 331 6.49 -4.40 -4.79
CA ARG A 331 6.40 -5.43 -3.75
C ARG A 331 5.24 -6.40 -4.02
N ASP A 332 4.03 -5.90 -4.20
CA ASP A 332 2.84 -6.74 -4.37
C ASP A 332 2.90 -7.52 -5.69
N PHE A 333 3.48 -6.92 -6.72
CA PHE A 333 3.80 -7.59 -7.98
C PHE A 333 4.78 -8.74 -7.77
N ASN A 334 5.90 -8.47 -7.12
CA ASN A 334 6.91 -9.49 -6.86
C ASN A 334 6.35 -10.59 -5.98
N PHE A 335 5.61 -10.26 -4.92
CA PHE A 335 5.04 -11.21 -3.98
C PHE A 335 3.98 -12.11 -4.64
N ASN A 336 3.05 -11.53 -5.42
CA ASN A 336 1.89 -12.26 -5.93
C ASN A 336 2.05 -12.76 -7.37
N TYR A 337 2.85 -12.10 -8.20
CA TYR A 337 2.90 -12.36 -9.65
C TYR A 337 4.23 -12.89 -10.15
N ASN A 338 5.36 -12.60 -9.50
CA ASN A 338 6.68 -13.04 -9.95
C ASN A 338 6.95 -14.51 -9.53
N PRO A 339 6.90 -15.49 -10.46
CA PRO A 339 7.06 -16.90 -10.13
C PRO A 339 8.49 -17.28 -9.70
N GLU A 340 9.48 -16.40 -9.94
CA GLU A 340 10.89 -16.63 -9.58
C GLU A 340 11.22 -16.16 -8.15
N ASN A 341 10.26 -15.59 -7.42
CA ASN A 341 10.50 -15.12 -6.07
C ASN A 341 10.77 -16.28 -5.08
N GLN A 342 11.29 -15.94 -3.90
CA GLN A 342 11.58 -16.92 -2.83
C GLN A 342 10.33 -17.60 -2.27
N ILE A 343 9.15 -16.98 -2.39
CA ILE A 343 7.89 -17.55 -1.89
C ILE A 343 7.49 -18.75 -2.74
N PHE A 344 7.49 -18.62 -4.06
CA PHE A 344 7.14 -19.72 -4.96
C PHE A 344 8.25 -20.78 -5.06
N SER A 345 9.53 -20.40 -4.99
CA SER A 345 10.63 -21.37 -5.02
C SER A 345 10.81 -22.10 -3.69
N GLY A 346 10.58 -21.45 -2.55
CA GLY A 346 10.80 -22.00 -1.21
C GLY A 346 9.62 -22.72 -0.56
N ASN A 347 8.43 -22.71 -1.18
CA ASN A 347 7.23 -23.32 -0.59
C ASN A 347 6.52 -24.25 -1.59
N ASP A 348 6.23 -25.50 -1.23
CA ASP A 348 5.47 -26.42 -2.08
C ASP A 348 4.00 -26.59 -1.64
N ASN A 349 3.65 -26.14 -0.43
CA ASN A 349 2.37 -26.42 0.21
C ASN A 349 1.31 -25.33 0.00
N PHE A 350 1.14 -24.86 -1.23
CA PHE A 350 0.07 -23.92 -1.54
C PHE A 350 -1.29 -24.63 -1.60
N ARG A 351 -2.24 -24.19 -0.77
CA ARG A 351 -3.57 -24.80 -0.69
C ARG A 351 -4.68 -23.76 -0.72
N PHE A 352 -5.79 -24.10 -1.35
CA PHE A 352 -7.01 -23.30 -1.22
C PHE A 352 -7.63 -23.55 0.16
N THR A 353 -8.22 -22.51 0.74
CA THR A 353 -9.22 -22.68 1.79
C THR A 353 -10.53 -23.16 1.15
N LYS A 354 -11.48 -23.69 1.94
CA LYS A 354 -12.80 -24.07 1.41
C LYS A 354 -13.50 -22.88 0.73
N ALA A 355 -13.40 -21.70 1.34
CA ALA A 355 -13.96 -20.46 0.80
C ALA A 355 -13.27 -20.07 -0.52
N SER A 356 -11.95 -19.99 -0.55
CA SER A 356 -11.25 -19.58 -1.77
C SER A 356 -11.41 -20.58 -2.92
N TRP A 357 -11.48 -21.88 -2.62
CA TRP A 357 -11.81 -22.90 -3.61
C TRP A 357 -13.22 -22.68 -4.20
N PHE A 358 -14.23 -22.49 -3.36
CA PHE A 358 -15.60 -22.25 -3.81
C PHE A 358 -15.71 -20.99 -4.67
N TYR A 359 -15.05 -19.90 -4.26
CA TYR A 359 -15.05 -18.68 -5.05
C TYR A 359 -14.42 -18.92 -6.41
N ASN A 360 -13.26 -19.57 -6.45
CA ASN A 360 -12.56 -19.82 -7.69
C ASN A 360 -13.33 -20.75 -8.66
N LYS A 361 -13.91 -21.82 -8.13
CA LYS A 361 -14.50 -22.89 -8.94
C LYS A 361 -15.96 -22.67 -9.27
N ILE A 362 -16.71 -21.97 -8.41
CA ILE A 362 -18.16 -21.87 -8.51
C ILE A 362 -18.58 -20.41 -8.56
N TRP A 363 -18.23 -19.60 -7.55
CA TRP A 363 -18.82 -18.26 -7.38
C TRP A 363 -18.36 -17.26 -8.44
N GLU A 364 -17.06 -17.13 -8.69
CA GLU A 364 -16.51 -16.21 -9.69
C GLU A 364 -16.97 -16.59 -11.11
N PRO A 365 -16.92 -17.87 -11.54
CA PRO A 365 -17.50 -18.28 -12.82
C PRO A 365 -19.00 -17.99 -12.93
N PHE A 366 -19.78 -18.32 -11.88
CA PHE A 366 -21.22 -18.06 -11.84
C PHE A 366 -21.54 -16.57 -12.02
N LEU A 367 -20.76 -15.71 -11.37
CA LEU A 367 -20.89 -14.26 -11.49
C LEU A 367 -20.27 -13.68 -12.76
N GLY A 368 -19.54 -14.46 -13.56
CA GLY A 368 -18.83 -14.00 -14.76
C GLY A 368 -17.62 -13.11 -14.44
N LEU A 369 -16.94 -13.35 -13.32
CA LEU A 369 -15.76 -12.61 -12.87
C LEU A 369 -14.45 -13.24 -13.39
N ASN A 370 -13.37 -12.45 -13.44
CA ASN A 370 -12.04 -13.01 -13.64
C ASN A 370 -11.71 -13.94 -12.47
N LYS A 371 -11.20 -15.13 -12.79
CA LYS A 371 -10.84 -16.10 -11.77
C LYS A 371 -9.63 -15.63 -10.98
N THR A 372 -9.71 -15.71 -9.66
CA THR A 372 -8.61 -15.42 -8.74
C THR A 372 -8.00 -16.70 -8.17
N ALA A 373 -6.75 -16.63 -7.76
CA ALA A 373 -6.04 -17.67 -7.03
C ALA A 373 -5.71 -17.10 -5.65
N PHE A 374 -6.51 -17.48 -4.65
CA PHE A 374 -6.26 -17.18 -3.24
C PHE A 374 -5.85 -18.47 -2.53
N GLN A 375 -4.54 -18.64 -2.32
CA GLN A 375 -3.96 -19.82 -1.71
C GLN A 375 -3.16 -19.45 -0.47
N ILE A 376 -3.30 -20.24 0.59
CA ILE A 376 -2.51 -20.12 1.81
C ILE A 376 -1.29 -21.05 1.74
N TYR A 377 -0.24 -20.70 2.46
CA TYR A 377 0.98 -21.49 2.65
C TYR A 377 1.54 -21.27 4.07
N ASP A 378 2.65 -21.93 4.42
CA ASP A 378 3.27 -21.92 5.76
C ASP A 378 2.23 -22.16 6.88
N ASP A 379 1.60 -23.34 6.83
CA ASP A 379 0.52 -23.79 7.72
C ASP A 379 -0.73 -22.91 7.84
N GLY A 380 -0.87 -21.90 6.97
CA GLY A 380 -2.05 -21.04 6.88
C GLY A 380 -1.85 -19.66 7.45
N GLU A 381 -0.63 -19.28 7.83
CA GLU A 381 -0.32 -17.94 8.30
C GLU A 381 -0.17 -16.93 7.15
N LEU A 382 0.28 -17.39 5.99
CA LEU A 382 0.58 -16.54 4.84
C LEU A 382 -0.28 -16.92 3.63
N PHE A 383 -0.44 -15.98 2.70
CA PHE A 383 -1.25 -16.19 1.52
C PHE A 383 -0.70 -15.49 0.29
N VAL A 384 -0.93 -16.09 -0.88
CA VAL A 384 -0.78 -15.45 -2.19
C VAL A 384 -2.17 -15.21 -2.76
N LEU A 385 -2.37 -14.02 -3.31
CA LEU A 385 -3.63 -13.60 -3.89
C LEU A 385 -3.38 -12.89 -5.24
N ARG A 386 -3.82 -13.51 -6.33
CA ARG A 386 -3.59 -13.02 -7.71
C ARG A 386 -4.72 -13.37 -8.66
N TYR A 387 -4.77 -12.75 -9.84
CA TYR A 387 -5.54 -13.29 -10.96
C TYR A 387 -4.89 -14.55 -11.54
N GLN A 388 -5.70 -15.46 -12.09
CA GLN A 388 -5.18 -16.64 -12.79
C GLN A 388 -4.60 -16.31 -14.16
N LYS A 389 -5.10 -15.25 -14.79
CA LYS A 389 -4.52 -14.72 -16.03
C LYS A 389 -3.33 -13.84 -15.69
N PRO A 390 -2.35 -13.71 -16.61
CA PRO A 390 -1.38 -12.63 -16.55
C PRO A 390 -2.07 -11.29 -16.32
N ILE A 391 -1.51 -10.47 -15.44
CA ILE A 391 -2.14 -9.20 -15.06
C ILE A 391 -2.36 -8.29 -16.27
N ASN A 392 -1.40 -8.30 -17.19
CA ASN A 392 -1.41 -7.48 -18.39
C ASN A 392 -2.29 -8.01 -19.53
N ASP A 393 -2.97 -9.15 -19.33
CA ASP A 393 -4.10 -9.60 -20.17
C ASP A 393 -5.43 -9.01 -19.67
N ILE A 394 -5.51 -8.59 -18.41
CA ILE A 394 -6.72 -8.03 -17.78
C ILE A 394 -6.79 -6.52 -18.01
N PHE A 395 -5.64 -5.85 -17.93
CA PHE A 395 -5.52 -4.42 -18.11
C PHE A 395 -4.98 -4.07 -19.51
N ASN A 396 -5.42 -2.93 -20.04
CA ASN A 396 -4.85 -2.38 -21.27
C ASN A 396 -3.47 -1.79 -21.03
N LYS A 397 -3.19 -1.31 -19.80
CA LYS A 397 -1.88 -0.82 -19.36
C LYS A 397 -1.66 -1.19 -17.89
N VAL A 398 -0.47 -1.65 -17.55
CA VAL A 398 -0.07 -1.94 -16.16
C VAL A 398 1.13 -1.08 -15.80
N PHE A 399 1.02 -0.38 -14.69
CA PHE A 399 2.09 0.38 -14.06
C PHE A 399 2.54 -0.34 -12.80
N ILE A 400 3.78 -0.82 -12.81
CA ILE A 400 4.45 -1.35 -11.62
C ILE A 400 5.10 -0.16 -10.91
N CYS A 401 4.55 0.19 -9.74
CA CYS A 401 4.96 1.32 -8.93
C CYS A 401 6.15 0.93 -8.06
N THR A 402 7.32 1.44 -8.40
CA THR A 402 8.57 1.21 -7.69
C THR A 402 8.77 2.28 -6.61
N THR A 403 9.52 1.93 -5.56
CA THR A 403 10.03 2.91 -4.60
C THR A 403 11.35 3.46 -5.13
N GLN A 404 11.54 4.78 -5.10
CA GLN A 404 12.86 5.40 -5.35
C GLN A 404 13.83 5.02 -4.22
#